data_AF-A0A661MX20-F1
#
_entry.id   AF-A0A661MX20-F1
#
_cell.length_a   1.000
_cell.length_b   1.000
_cell.length_c   1.000
_cell.angle_alpha   90.00
_cell.angle_beta   90.00
_cell.angle_gamma   90.00
#
_symmetry.space_group_name_H-M   'P 1'
#
loop_
_entity.id
_entity.type
_entity.pdbx_description
1 polymer ?
#
loop_
_entity_poly.entity_id
_entity_poly.type
_entity_poly.pdbx_seq_one_letter_code
_entity_poly.pdbx_strand_id
1 'polypeptide(L)' 'MLVDAAPRCQKLGSVEGVGGNAERAKADALDRAVERGATHARLEPAHPDLEDGMTIVVTGVLFRCQPPDEVFPPAGYP' A
#
# COMPACT_ATOMS: atom_id res chain seq x y z
N MET A 1 19.97 23.64 10.21
CA MET A 1 18.72 22.99 9.77
C MET A 1 19.12 21.66 9.16
N LEU A 2 18.94 20.54 9.87
CA LEU A 2 19.11 19.22 9.28
C LEU A 2 17.87 18.95 8.43
N VAL A 3 18.02 19.00 7.11
CA VAL A 3 17.00 18.46 6.21
C VAL A 3 17.16 16.94 6.32
N ASP A 4 16.31 16.32 7.12
CA ASP A 4 16.22 14.87 7.17
C ASP A 4 15.80 14.40 5.77
N ALA A 5 16.77 13.91 4.99
CA ALA A 5 16.58 13.52 3.59
C ALA A 5 15.83 12.17 3.46
N ALA A 6 15.32 11.63 4.56
CA ALA A 6 14.55 10.41 4.55
C ALA A 6 13.20 10.65 3.86
N PRO A 7 12.80 9.80 2.90
CA PRO A 7 11.49 9.91 2.26
C PRO A 7 10.38 9.79 3.31
N ARG A 8 9.36 10.67 3.24
CA ARG A 8 8.20 10.69 4.15
C ARG A 8 7.45 9.36 4.24
N CYS A 9 7.61 8.51 3.22
CA CYS A 9 7.02 7.19 3.15
C CYS A 9 8.12 6.14 2.99
N GLN A 10 8.25 5.26 3.97
CA GLN A 10 9.17 4.13 3.93
C GLN A 10 8.55 3.01 3.08
N LYS A 11 9.26 2.55 2.05
CA LYS A 11 8.86 1.36 1.28
C LYS A 11 9.03 0.12 2.18
N LEU A 12 7.94 -0.61 2.42
CA LEU A 12 7.96 -1.85 3.21
C LEU A 12 8.29 -3.08 2.36
N GLY A 13 7.99 -3.03 1.06
CA GLY A 13 8.21 -4.15 0.14
C GLY A 13 7.14 -4.23 -0.93
N SER A 14 7.04 -5.38 -1.58
CA SER A 14 5.94 -5.74 -2.48
C SER A 14 4.99 -6.73 -1.81
N VAL A 15 3.72 -6.67 -2.18
CA VAL A 15 2.68 -7.63 -1.82
C VAL A 15 2.07 -8.19 -3.09
N GLU A 16 1.57 -9.41 -2.99
CA GLU A 16 0.81 -10.06 -4.04
C GLU A 16 -0.48 -10.58 -3.43
N GLY A 17 -1.59 -10.25 -4.07
CA GLY A 17 -2.91 -10.78 -3.75
C GLY A 17 -3.44 -11.61 -4.91
N VAL A 18 -4.12 -12.71 -4.57
CA VAL A 18 -4.61 -13.71 -5.53
C VAL A 18 -6.10 -13.91 -5.34
N GLY A 19 -6.85 -13.99 -6.44
CA GLY A 19 -8.27 -14.26 -6.38
C GLY A 19 -8.85 -14.73 -7.70
N GLY A 20 -10.07 -15.27 -7.67
CA GLY A 20 -10.79 -15.69 -8.88
C GLY A 20 -11.28 -14.54 -9.77
N ASN A 21 -11.13 -13.29 -9.34
CA ASN A 21 -11.40 -12.09 -10.12
C ASN A 21 -10.56 -10.91 -9.61
N ALA A 22 -10.52 -9.82 -10.36
CA ALA A 22 -9.73 -8.64 -10.03
C ALA A 22 -10.10 -8.00 -8.67
N GLU A 23 -11.39 -7.98 -8.31
CA GLU A 23 -11.83 -7.40 -7.04
C GLU A 23 -11.35 -8.21 -5.83
N ARG A 24 -11.46 -9.55 -5.90
CA ARG A 24 -10.98 -10.44 -4.85
C ARG A 24 -9.46 -10.42 -4.74
N ALA A 25 -8.74 -10.44 -5.86
CA ALA A 25 -7.28 -10.33 -5.87
C ALA A 25 -6.81 -9.00 -5.24
N LYS A 26 -7.53 -7.91 -5.53
CA LYS A 26 -7.27 -6.60 -4.92
C LYS A 26 -7.55 -6.59 -3.42
N ALA A 27 -8.66 -7.17 -2.98
CA ALA A 27 -9.00 -7.28 -1.57
C ALA A 27 -7.93 -8.06 -0.80
N ASP A 28 -7.53 -9.23 -1.29
CA ASP A 28 -6.46 -10.05 -0.68
C ASP A 28 -5.13 -9.27 -0.63
N ALA A 29 -4.75 -8.54 -1.69
CA ALA A 29 -3.55 -7.71 -1.69
C ALA A 29 -3.59 -6.60 -0.63
N LEU A 30 -4.76 -6.01 -0.39
CA LEU A 30 -4.96 -4.97 0.62
C LEU A 30 -4.98 -5.54 2.04
N ASP A 31 -5.64 -6.68 2.27
CA ASP A 31 -5.65 -7.34 3.57
C ASP A 31 -4.22 -7.68 4.01
N ARG A 32 -3.43 -8.27 3.10
CA ARG A 32 -2.00 -8.55 3.33
C ARG A 32 -1.16 -7.27 3.52
N ALA A 33 -1.56 -6.16 2.88
CA ALA A 33 -0.90 -4.86 3.09
C ALA A 33 -1.10 -4.37 4.52
N VAL A 34 -2.31 -4.50 5.05
CA VAL A 34 -2.67 -4.11 6.42
C VAL A 34 -1.95 -4.98 7.44
N GLU A 35 -1.88 -6.30 7.23
CA GLU A 35 -1.12 -7.23 8.09
C GLU A 35 0.37 -6.86 8.17
N ARG A 36 0.92 -6.29 7.09
CA ARG A 36 2.30 -5.79 7.03
C ARG A 36 2.48 -4.38 7.60
N GLY A 37 1.42 -3.77 8.13
CA GLY A 37 1.45 -2.42 8.71
C GLY A 37 1.66 -1.32 7.66
N ALA A 38 1.29 -1.56 6.40
CA ALA A 38 1.31 -0.53 5.37
C ALA A 38 0.17 0.46 5.62
N THR A 39 0.46 1.75 5.51
CA THR A 39 -0.57 2.79 5.52
C THR A 39 -1.02 3.15 4.12
N HIS A 40 -0.17 2.89 3.12
CA HIS A 40 -0.47 3.12 1.71
C HIS A 40 0.01 1.93 0.87
N ALA A 41 -0.73 1.61 -0.18
CA ALA A 41 -0.36 0.60 -1.16
C ALA A 41 -0.56 1.16 -2.57
N ARG A 42 0.44 1.02 -3.44
CA ARG A 42 0.32 1.25 -4.86
C ARG A 42 0.13 -0.08 -5.55
N LEU A 43 -1.09 -0.37 -5.98
CA LEU A 43 -1.43 -1.61 -6.67
C LEU A 43 -1.23 -1.43 -8.17
N GLU A 44 -0.61 -2.40 -8.81
CA GLU A 44 -0.51 -2.52 -10.26
C GLU A 44 -1.81 -3.13 -10.83
N PRO A 45 -2.05 -3.01 -12.14
CA PRO A 45 -3.21 -3.60 -12.77
C PRO A 45 -3.29 -5.11 -12.53
N ALA A 46 -4.51 -5.58 -12.28
CA ALA A 46 -4.79 -7.01 -12.17
C ALA A 46 -4.46 -7.71 -13.48
N HIS A 47 -3.76 -8.84 -13.40
CA HIS A 47 -3.39 -9.66 -14.55
C HIS A 47 -3.64 -11.14 -14.24
N PRO A 48 -3.93 -11.97 -15.25
CA PRO A 48 -4.04 -13.41 -15.05
C PRO A 48 -2.67 -13.98 -14.65
N ASP A 49 -2.69 -14.95 -13.74
CA ASP A 49 -1.51 -15.74 -13.41
C ASP A 49 -1.07 -16.52 -14.65
N LEU A 50 0.21 -16.41 -15.00
CA LEU A 50 0.76 -17.05 -16.19
C LEU A 50 1.09 -18.53 -15.95
N GLU A 51 1.15 -18.98 -14.69
CA GLU A 51 1.41 -20.38 -14.37
C GLU A 51 0.15 -21.25 -14.45
N ASP A 52 -0.97 -20.76 -13.92
CA ASP A 52 -2.23 -21.52 -13.85
C ASP A 52 -3.32 -20.99 -14.82
N GLY A 53 -3.28 -19.71 -15.19
CA GLY A 53 -4.21 -19.10 -16.17
C GLY A 53 -5.64 -18.92 -15.68
N MET A 54 -6.02 -19.49 -14.54
CA MET A 54 -7.38 -19.42 -13.99
C MET A 54 -7.52 -18.43 -12.82
N THR A 55 -6.40 -17.97 -12.25
CA THR A 55 -6.36 -17.02 -11.14
C THR A 55 -5.99 -15.62 -11.64
N ILE A 56 -6.50 -14.60 -10.95
CA ILE A 56 -6.14 -13.21 -11.15
C ILE A 56 -5.22 -12.79 -10.02
N VAL A 57 -4.12 -12.13 -10.38
CA VAL A 57 -3.09 -11.66 -9.48
C VAL A 57 -3.05 -10.14 -9.51
N VAL A 58 -2.89 -9.54 -8.33
CA VAL A 58 -2.64 -8.11 -8.16
C VAL A 58 -1.37 -7.95 -7.34
N THR A 59 -0.33 -7.44 -7.98
CA THR A 59 0.91 -7.07 -7.30
C THR A 59 0.83 -5.61 -6.87
N GLY A 60 1.44 -5.28 -5.74
CA GLY A 60 1.52 -3.90 -5.28
C GLY A 60 2.77 -3.61 -4.47
N VAL A 61 3.11 -2.33 -4.37
CA VAL A 61 4.19 -1.84 -3.51
C VAL A 61 3.59 -1.21 -2.27
N LEU A 62 4.10 -1.62 -1.11
CA LEU A 62 3.64 -1.18 0.20
C LEU A 62 4.51 -0.06 0.76
N PHE A 63 3.85 0.89 1.40
CA PHE A 63 4.48 2.04 2.04
C PHE A 63 3.93 2.26 3.44
N ARG A 64 4.83 2.63 4.35
CA ARG A 64 4.51 3.16 5.67
C ARG A 64 4.89 4.64 5.69
N CYS A 65 3.87 5.49 5.56
CA CYS A 65 4.02 6.92 5.77
C CYS A 65 3.75 7.24 7.24
N GLN A 66 4.59 8.07 7.86
CA GLN A 66 4.28 8.65 9.16
C GLN A 66 3.04 9.56 9.02
N PRO A 67 2.17 9.64 10.04
CA PRO A 67 1.07 10.60 10.03
C PRO A 67 1.66 12.00 9.83
N PRO A 68 0.99 12.88 9.05
CA PRO A 68 1.46 14.25 8.94
C PRO A 68 1.49 14.87 10.34
N ASP A 69 2.63 15.44 10.73
CA ASP A 69 2.80 16.24 11.96
C ASP A 69 1.92 17.50 12.00
N GLU A 70 1.14 17.77 10.95
CA GLU A 70 0.15 18.83 10.95
C GLU A 70 -1.10 18.41 11.75
N VAL A 71 -1.08 18.73 13.04
CA VAL A 71 -2.31 18.97 13.79
C VAL A 71 -2.98 20.20 13.16
N PHE A 72 -3.98 19.97 12.30
CA PHE A 72 -4.79 21.06 11.75
C PHE A 72 -6.18 21.09 12.40
N PRO A 73 -6.63 22.25 12.92
CA PRO A 73 -5.92 23.53 12.98
C PRO A 73 -4.85 23.53 14.10
N PRO A 74 -3.77 24.33 13.97
CA PRO A 74 -2.84 24.53 15.08
C PRO A 74 -3.63 25.03 16.29
N ALA A 75 -3.35 24.46 17.47
CA ALA A 75 -3.91 24.95 18.73
C ALA A 75 -3.55 26.44 18.88
N GLY A 76 -4.51 27.32 18.60
CA GLY A 76 -4.27 28.77 18.55
C GLY A 76 -4.85 29.54 17.37
N TYR A 77 -5.71 28.96 16.52
CA TYR A 77 -6.64 29.80 15.75
C TYR A 77 -7.67 30.42 16.72
N PRO A 78 -7.71 31.76 16.87
CA PRO A 78 -8.74 32.43 17.66
C PRO A 78 -10.14 32.30 17.03
#